data_AF-A0A661NLA3-F1
#
_entry.id   AF-A0A661NLA3-F1
#
_cell.length_a   1.000
_cell.length_b   1.000
_cell.length_c   1.000
_cell.angle_alpha   90.00
_cell.angle_beta   90.00
_cell.angle_gamma   90.00
#
_symmetry.space_group_name_H-M   'P 1'
#
loop_
_entity.id
_entity.type
_entity.pdbx_description
1 polymer ?
#
loop_
_entity_poly.entity_id
_entity_poly.type
_entity_poly.pdbx_seq_one_letter_code
_entity_poly.pdbx_strand_id
1 'polypeptide(L)'
;MDKDELKAAVVALLEEVLKARFDGAAYARLSRAHGYADGYMRALQDAGLVDKNELLTLVGETRRSFVERETTAPVAVPVAASA
;
A
#
# COMPACT_ATOMS: atom_id res chain seq x y z
N MET A 1 9.35 16.38 9.39
CA MET A 1 9.28 15.37 8.33
C MET A 1 9.77 16.00 7.04
N ASP A 2 10.77 15.41 6.39
CA ASP A 2 11.18 15.81 5.04
C ASP A 2 10.31 15.13 3.96
N LYS A 3 10.55 15.49 2.69
CA LYS A 3 9.78 14.97 1.55
C LYS A 3 9.85 13.44 1.44
N ASP A 4 10.99 12.84 1.76
CA ASP A 4 11.19 11.40 1.59
C ASP A 4 10.54 10.62 2.73
N GLU A 5 10.56 11.15 3.95
CA GLU A 5 9.78 10.61 5.07
C GLU A 5 8.27 10.63 4.79
N LEU A 6 7.78 11.68 4.12
CA LEU A 6 6.37 11.77 3.72
C LEU A 6 6.01 10.79 2.61
N LYS A 7 6.89 10.57 1.64
CA LYS A 7 6.71 9.51 0.63
C LYS A 7 6.71 8.13 1.27
N ALA A 8 7.61 7.88 2.22
CA ALA A 8 7.66 6.61 2.95
C ALA A 8 6.36 6.35 3.71
N ALA A 9 5.76 7.38 4.31
CA ALA A 9 4.44 7.27 4.94
C ALA A 9 3.33 6.89 3.93
N VAL A 10 3.35 7.47 2.72
CA VAL A 10 2.42 7.07 1.63
C VAL A 10 2.62 5.61 1.25
N VAL A 11 3.87 5.17 1.10
CA VAL A 11 4.18 3.76 0.78
C VAL A 11 3.64 2.83 1.85
N ALA A 12 3.87 3.11 3.13
CA ALA A 12 3.38 2.29 4.23
C ALA A 12 1.84 2.16 4.21
N LEU A 13 1.12 3.27 4.00
CA LEU A 13 -0.34 3.27 3.89
C LEU A 13 -0.82 2.45 2.68
N LEU A 14 -0.14 2.56 1.54
CA LEU A 14 -0.46 1.77 0.34
C LEU A 14 -0.23 0.28 0.59
N GLU A 15 0.86 -0.10 1.27
CA GLU A 15 1.11 -1.49 1.63
C GLU A 15 0.03 -2.06 2.56
N GLU A 16 -0.44 -1.28 3.54
CA GLU A 16 -1.55 -1.70 4.41
C GLU A 16 -2.85 -1.95 3.63
N VAL A 17 -3.18 -1.07 2.67
CA VAL A 17 -4.33 -1.26 1.76
C VAL A 17 -4.17 -2.54 0.95
N LEU A 18 -3.00 -2.74 0.34
CA LEU A 18 -2.72 -3.88 -0.52
C LEU A 18 -2.74 -5.19 0.26
N LYS A 19 -2.17 -5.21 1.46
CA LYS A 19 -2.21 -6.37 2.37
C LYS A 19 -3.63 -6.69 2.79
N ALA A 20 -4.42 -5.69 3.19
CA ALA A 20 -5.82 -5.88 3.54
C ALA A 20 -6.63 -6.42 2.36
N ARG A 21 -6.33 -6.00 1.12
CA ARG A 21 -6.94 -6.55 -0.10
C ARG A 21 -6.54 -8.00 -0.34
N PHE A 22 -5.26 -8.32 -0.19
CA PHE A 22 -4.72 -9.67 -0.41
C PHE A 22 -5.26 -10.67 0.60
N ASP A 23 -5.36 -10.27 1.86
CA ASP A 23 -5.85 -11.11 2.96
C ASP A 23 -7.39 -11.26 2.97
N GLY A 24 -8.09 -10.68 2.00
CA GLY A 24 -9.56 -10.68 1.95
C GLY A 24 -10.22 -9.95 3.13
N ALA A 25 -9.55 -8.95 3.71
CA ALA A 25 -9.97 -8.30 4.94
C ALA A 25 -11.28 -7.50 4.78
N ALA A 26 -11.97 -7.32 5.91
CA ALA A 26 -13.27 -6.63 5.96
C ALA A 26 -13.23 -5.22 5.33
N TYR A 27 -14.27 -4.92 4.54
CA TYR A 27 -14.44 -3.70 3.74
C TYR A 27 -14.18 -2.39 4.51
N ALA A 28 -14.52 -2.33 5.80
CA ALA A 28 -14.30 -1.16 6.66
C ALA A 28 -12.82 -0.85 6.95
N ARG A 29 -11.93 -1.86 6.95
CA ARG A 29 -10.48 -1.66 7.08
C ARG A 29 -9.90 -1.14 5.77
N LEU A 30 -10.36 -1.69 4.66
CA LEU A 30 -9.97 -1.27 3.31
C LEU A 30 -10.32 0.20 3.05
N SER A 31 -11.54 0.60 3.40
CA SER A 31 -12.05 1.97 3.20
C SER A 31 -11.24 3.01 3.98
N ARG A 32 -10.87 2.73 5.24
CA ARG A 32 -10.04 3.65 6.04
C ARG A 32 -8.63 3.81 5.47
N ALA A 33 -7.97 2.69 5.15
CA ALA A 33 -6.61 2.72 4.61
C ALA A 33 -6.56 3.46 3.25
N HIS A 34 -7.57 3.28 2.40
CA HIS A 34 -7.73 4.06 1.16
C HIS A 34 -7.87 5.57 1.44
N GLY A 35 -8.73 5.96 2.38
CA GLY A 35 -8.95 7.38 2.70
C GLY A 35 -7.70 8.07 3.24
N TYR A 36 -6.89 7.39 4.07
CA TYR A 36 -5.63 7.93 4.56
C TYR A 36 -4.58 8.08 3.45
N ALA A 37 -4.45 7.07 2.58
CA ALA A 37 -3.54 7.16 1.44
C ALA A 37 -3.92 8.33 0.52
N ASP A 38 -5.19 8.45 0.14
CA ASP A 38 -5.67 9.52 -0.74
C ASP A 38 -5.48 10.91 -0.12
N GLY A 39 -5.75 11.06 1.18
CA GLY A 39 -5.54 12.31 1.90
C GLY A 39 -4.07 12.74 1.96
N TYR A 40 -3.15 11.81 2.22
CA TYR A 40 -1.72 12.10 2.24
C TYR A 40 -1.18 12.43 0.84
N MET A 41 -1.60 11.66 -0.17
CA MET A 41 -1.23 11.92 -1.57
C MET A 41 -1.71 13.32 -2.02
N ARG A 42 -2.90 13.72 -1.59
CA ARG A 42 -3.45 15.06 -1.86
C ARG A 42 -2.67 16.16 -1.15
N ALA A 43 -2.37 15.98 0.13
CA ALA A 43 -1.60 16.95 0.91
C ALA A 43 -0.19 17.19 0.33
N LEU A 44 0.45 16.14 -0.21
CA LEU A 44 1.77 16.26 -0.86
C LEU A 44 1.72 17.06 -2.16
N GLN A 45 0.67 16.88 -2.95
CA GLN A 45 0.46 17.68 -4.16
C GLN A 45 0.13 19.14 -3.83
N ASP A 46 -0.78 19.37 -2.87
CA ASP A 46 -1.17 20.72 -2.48
C ASP A 46 0.00 21.50 -1.85
N ALA A 47 0.93 20.82 -1.17
CA ALA A 47 2.17 21.41 -0.66
C ALA A 47 3.26 21.61 -1.72
N GLY A 48 3.03 21.20 -2.98
CA GLY A 48 4.02 21.28 -4.06
C GLY A 48 5.24 20.39 -3.85
N LEU A 49 5.16 19.43 -2.92
CA LEU A 49 6.27 18.54 -2.57
C LEU A 49 6.42 17.43 -3.59
N VAL A 50 5.33 16.96 -4.19
CA VAL A 50 5.32 15.86 -5.14
C VAL A 50 4.40 16.24 -6.30
N ASP A 51 4.85 16.02 -7.54
CA ASP A 51 3.99 16.21 -8.71
C ASP A 51 3.16 14.95 -9.03
N LYS A 52 2.23 15.08 -9.96
CA LYS A 52 1.34 13.98 -10.34
C LYS A 52 2.11 12.77 -10.90
N ASN A 53 3.15 12.98 -11.70
CA ASN A 53 3.92 11.89 -12.31
C ASN A 53 4.76 11.17 -11.26
N GLU A 54 5.41 11.91 -10.37
CA GLU A 54 6.17 11.38 -9.24
C GLU A 54 5.28 10.52 -8.34
N LEU A 55 4.04 10.96 -8.10
CA LEU A 55 3.07 10.20 -7.34
C LEU A 55 2.59 8.93 -8.07
N LEU A 56 2.31 9.02 -9.36
CA LEU A 56 1.91 7.85 -10.17
C LEU A 56 3.02 6.79 -10.22
N THR A 57 4.27 7.22 -10.37
CA THR A 57 5.44 6.34 -10.31
C THR A 57 5.53 5.67 -8.96
N LEU A 58 5.47 6.42 -7.86
CA LEU A 58 5.53 5.89 -6.50
C LEU A 58 4.46 4.82 -6.27
N VAL A 59 3.19 5.12 -6.58
CA VAL A 59 2.08 4.18 -6.42
C VAL A 59 2.26 2.94 -7.31
N GLY A 60 2.71 3.13 -8.55
CA GLY A 60 2.93 2.05 -9.50
C GLY A 60 4.04 1.09 -9.06
N GLU A 61 5.16 1.63 -8.57
CA GLU A 61 6.29 0.86 -8.04
C GLU A 61 5.89 0.11 -6.78
N THR A 62 5.26 0.77 -5.80
CA THR A 62 4.79 0.10 -4.57
C THR A 62 3.84 -1.06 -4.88
N ARG A 63 2.87 -0.86 -5.79
CA ARG A 63 1.95 -1.94 -6.20
C ARG A 63 2.69 -3.11 -6.84
N ARG A 64 3.65 -2.83 -7.72
CA ARG A 64 4.43 -3.86 -8.41
C ARG A 64 5.28 -4.65 -7.42
N SER A 65 6.04 -3.97 -6.56
CA SER A 65 6.90 -4.60 -5.55
C SER A 65 6.11 -5.38 -4.51
N PHE A 66 4.91 -4.91 -4.13
CA PHE A 66 4.02 -5.67 -3.25
C PHE A 66 3.58 -6.99 -3.89
N VAL A 67 3.06 -6.93 -5.13
CA VAL A 67 2.59 -8.13 -5.84
C VAL A 67 3.73 -9.11 -6.08
N GLU A 68 4.89 -8.64 -6.51
CA GLU A 68 6.06 -9.49 -6.72
C GLU A 68 6.45 -10.23 -5.43
N ARG A 69 6.48 -9.55 -4.27
CA ARG A 69 6.75 -10.20 -2.99
C ARG A 69 5.71 -11.24 -2.60
N GLU A 70 4.42 -10.92 -2.68
CA GLU A 70 3.35 -11.84 -2.26
C GLU A 70 3.18 -13.03 -3.22
N THR A 71 3.47 -12.85 -4.52
CA THR A 71 3.34 -13.93 -5.53
C THR A 71 4.56 -14.85 -5.56
N THR A 72 5.73 -14.35 -5.18
CA THR A 72 6.98 -15.13 -5.11
C THR A 72 7.20 -15.74 -3.72
N ALA A 73 6.40 -15.36 -2.72
CA ALA A 73 6.40 -16.00 -1.42
C ALA A 73 5.88 -17.46 -1.54
N PRO A 74 6.54 -18.45 -0.93
CA PRO A 74 6.03 -19.81 -0.93
C PRO A 74 4.65 -19.82 -0.27
N VAL A 75 3.65 -20.31 -0.99
CA VAL A 75 2.31 -20.54 -0.43
C VAL A 75 2.46 -21.54 0.71
N ALA A 76 2.39 -21.05 1.95
CA ALA A 76 2.26 -21.91 3.11
C ALA A 76 0.86 -22.52 3.07
N VAL A 77 0.72 -23.66 2.38
CA VAL A 77 -0.50 -24.46 2.42
C VAL A 77 -0.56 -25.07 3.82
N PRO A 78 -1.54 -24.69 4.67
CA PRO A 78 -1.72 -25.38 5.94
C PRO A 78 -2.18 -26.79 5.63
N VAL A 79 -1.30 -27.78 5.83
CA VAL A 79 -1.70 -29.19 5.85
C VAL A 79 -2.63 -29.34 7.06
N ALA A 80 -3.93 -29.48 6.77
CA ALA A 80 -4.91 -29.83 7.77
C ALA A 80 -4.48 -31.15 8.43
N ALA A 81 -4.08 -31.07 9.70
CA ALA A 81 -3.86 -32.26 10.52
C ALA A 81 -5.21 -33.00 10.63
N SER A 82 -5.31 -34.15 9.97
CA SER A 82 -6.42 -35.07 10.17
C SER A 82 -6.21 -35.76 11.51
N ALA A 83 -7.20 -35.63 12.39
CA ALA A 83 -7.34 -36.37 13.64
C ALA A 83 -7.89 -37.78 13.39
#